data_AF-U1GJ30-F1
#
_entry.id   AF-U1GJ30-F1
#
_cell.length_a   1.000
_cell.length_b   1.000
_cell.length_c   1.000
_cell.angle_alpha   90.00
_cell.angle_beta   90.00
_cell.angle_gamma   90.00
#
_symmetry.space_group_name_H-M   'P 1'
#
loop_
_entity.id
_entity.type
_entity.pdbx_description
1 polymer ?
#
loop_
_entity_poly.entity_id
_entity_poly.type
_entity_poly.pdbx_seq_one_letter_code
_entity_poly.pdbx_strand_id
1 'polypeptide(L)'
;MRSRVRTELMGQLAHVLGEGAIVNLARSAELLASDDEALNNVVTWWFAGGGTSHEQQSHVEQFPPGASIEANLPVSKLHALPDGLAGRVVKAWLEHRDVHPLRVHVQAVLGLVDGPGGARVDLPGGAVRKEHGELVWLASS
;
A
#
# COMPACT_ATOMS: atom_id res chain seq x y z
N MET A 1 -19.16 -16.58 -10.66
CA MET A 1 -17.70 -16.83 -10.74
C MET A 1 -17.13 -17.62 -9.56
N ARG A 2 -17.34 -17.24 -8.29
CA ARG A 2 -16.82 -17.96 -7.10
C ARG A 2 -17.19 -19.46 -7.02
N SER A 3 -18.37 -19.86 -7.51
CA SER A 3 -18.81 -21.27 -7.53
C SER A 3 -18.00 -22.16 -8.50
N ARG A 4 -17.71 -21.73 -9.73
CA ARG A 4 -16.90 -22.51 -10.68
C ARG A 4 -15.45 -22.68 -10.24
N VAL A 5 -14.85 -21.63 -9.69
CA VAL A 5 -13.49 -21.67 -9.14
C VAL A 5 -13.38 -22.72 -8.02
N ARG A 6 -14.38 -22.79 -7.14
CA ARG A 6 -14.40 -23.74 -6.03
C ARG A 6 -14.64 -25.17 -6.46
N THR A 7 -15.51 -25.43 -7.45
CA THR A 7 -15.90 -26.81 -7.77
C THR A 7 -15.04 -27.45 -8.85
N GLU A 8 -14.68 -26.72 -9.91
CA GLU A 8 -13.89 -27.27 -11.02
C GLU A 8 -12.38 -27.10 -10.78
N LEU A 9 -11.97 -25.90 -10.36
CA LEU A 9 -10.56 -25.52 -10.29
C LEU A 9 -9.88 -26.04 -9.01
N MET A 10 -10.51 -25.94 -7.84
CA MET A 10 -9.95 -26.52 -6.61
C MET A 10 -9.91 -28.06 -6.64
N GLY A 11 -10.90 -28.70 -7.28
CA GLY A 11 -10.89 -30.16 -7.46
C GLY A 11 -9.74 -30.63 -8.35
N GLN A 12 -9.48 -29.91 -9.45
CA GLN A 12 -8.32 -30.17 -10.32
C GLN A 12 -6.99 -29.85 -9.63
N LEU A 13 -6.90 -28.74 -8.88
CA LEU A 13 -5.73 -28.39 -8.08
C LEU A 13 -5.43 -29.44 -7.00
N ALA A 14 -6.44 -29.99 -6.33
CA ALA A 14 -6.28 -31.07 -5.35
C ALA A 14 -5.76 -32.36 -6.01
N HIS A 15 -6.28 -32.67 -7.20
CA HIS A 15 -5.90 -33.86 -7.96
C HIS A 15 -4.46 -33.78 -8.50
N VAL A 16 -4.00 -32.60 -8.92
CA VAL A 16 -2.67 -32.39 -9.52
C VAL A 16 -1.58 -32.12 -8.45
N LEU A 17 -1.89 -31.32 -7.42
CA LEU A 17 -0.91 -30.90 -6.41
C LEU A 17 -0.93 -31.77 -5.15
N GLY A 18 -1.99 -32.56 -4.95
CA GLY A 18 -2.24 -33.32 -3.72
C GLY A 18 -2.84 -32.46 -2.59
N GLU A 19 -3.53 -33.12 -1.65
CA GLU A 19 -4.21 -32.46 -0.52
C GLU A 19 -3.24 -31.65 0.36
N GLY A 20 -2.01 -32.13 0.53
CA GLY A 20 -0.95 -31.42 1.26
C GLY A 20 -0.56 -30.07 0.66
N ALA A 21 -0.63 -29.91 -0.67
CA ALA A 21 -0.32 -28.64 -1.31
C ALA A 21 -1.41 -27.59 -1.09
N ILE A 22 -2.69 -27.98 -1.04
CA ILE A 22 -3.78 -27.06 -0.70
C ILE A 22 -3.63 -26.57 0.74
N VAL A 23 -3.31 -27.47 1.68
CA VAL A 23 -3.05 -27.10 3.07
C VAL A 23 -1.88 -26.14 3.19
N ASN A 24 -0.79 -26.37 2.44
CA ASN A 24 0.34 -25.46 2.42
C ASN A 24 0.00 -24.10 1.82
N LEU A 25 -0.80 -24.04 0.74
CA LEU A 25 -1.27 -22.79 0.16
C LEU A 25 -2.16 -22.00 1.12
N ALA A 26 -3.06 -22.67 1.83
CA ALA A 26 -3.90 -22.04 2.85
C ALA A 26 -3.04 -21.43 3.97
N ARG A 27 -2.07 -22.20 4.48
CA ARG A 27 -1.11 -21.70 5.49
C ARG A 27 -0.30 -20.51 4.97
N SER A 28 0.17 -20.55 3.72
CA SER A 28 0.89 -19.43 3.11
C SER A 28 0.00 -18.20 2.97
N ALA A 29 -1.28 -18.37 2.62
CA ALA A 29 -2.23 -17.26 2.55
C ALA A 29 -2.50 -16.65 3.94
N GLU A 30 -2.61 -17.47 4.99
CA GLU A 30 -2.75 -17.00 6.37
C GLU A 30 -1.52 -16.21 6.82
N LEU A 31 -0.31 -16.72 6.53
CA LEU A 31 0.93 -16.01 6.84
C LEU A 31 1.01 -14.67 6.12
N LEU A 32 0.72 -14.64 4.81
CA LEU A 32 0.71 -13.40 4.03
C LEU A 32 -0.35 -12.41 4.52
N ALA A 33 -1.50 -12.88 4.98
CA ALA A 33 -2.53 -12.02 5.55
C ALA A 33 -2.06 -11.39 6.87
N SER A 34 -1.40 -12.16 7.72
CA SER A 34 -0.80 -11.65 8.96
C SER A 34 0.31 -10.63 8.69
N ASP A 35 1.17 -10.90 7.71
CA ASP A 35 2.21 -9.95 7.28
C ASP A 35 1.59 -8.66 6.71
N ASP A 36 0.53 -8.77 5.91
CA ASP A 36 -0.18 -7.62 5.35
C ASP A 36 -0.77 -6.72 6.45
N GLU A 37 -1.40 -7.32 7.46
CA GLU A 37 -1.93 -6.63 8.63
C GLU A 37 -0.82 -5.91 9.41
N ALA A 38 0.29 -6.59 9.68
CA ALA A 38 1.44 -6.00 10.36
C ALA A 38 1.99 -4.78 9.59
N LEU A 39 2.11 -4.89 8.26
CA LEU A 39 2.56 -3.77 7.42
C LEU A 39 1.54 -2.61 7.39
N ASN A 40 0.24 -2.89 7.41
CA ASN A 40 -0.79 -1.87 7.46
C ASN A 40 -0.79 -1.12 8.81
N ASN A 41 -0.42 -1.79 9.90
CA ASN A 41 -0.21 -1.14 11.19
C ASN A 41 0.97 -0.16 11.15
N VAL A 42 2.07 -0.50 10.48
CA VAL A 42 3.20 0.42 10.26
C VAL A 42 2.77 1.65 9.45
N VAL A 43 1.98 1.46 8.40
CA VAL A 43 1.44 2.58 7.59
C VAL A 43 0.56 3.49 8.43
N THR A 44 -0.34 2.92 9.24
CA THR A 44 -1.21 3.68 10.14
C THR A 44 -0.39 4.49 11.14
N TRP A 45 0.60 3.87 11.77
CA TRP A 45 1.53 4.55 12.68
C TRP A 45 2.30 5.69 12.00
N TRP A 46 2.74 5.48 10.75
CA TRP A 46 3.46 6.49 9.97
C TRP A 46 2.60 7.73 9.74
N PHE A 47 1.32 7.55 9.37
CA PHE A 47 0.37 8.65 9.21
C PHE A 47 -0.01 9.34 10.53
N ALA A 48 -0.01 8.61 11.64
CA ALA A 48 -0.28 9.15 12.98
C ALA A 48 0.85 10.04 13.53
N GLY A 49 1.92 10.27 12.75
CA GLY A 49 3.04 11.11 13.19
C GLY A 49 3.92 10.44 14.25
N GLY A 50 3.89 9.11 14.34
CA GLY A 50 4.74 8.33 15.25
C GLY A 50 4.20 8.15 16.68
N GLY A 51 3.01 8.69 16.99
CA GLY A 51 2.40 8.56 18.31
C GLY A 51 1.47 7.36 18.39
N THR A 52 1.82 6.36 19.22
CA THR A 52 0.95 5.80 20.29
C THR A 52 1.73 4.76 21.11
N SER A 53 1.67 4.96 22.44
CA SER A 53 1.76 3.98 23.53
C SER A 53 3.03 3.14 23.72
N HIS A 54 3.47 3.18 24.97
CA HIS A 54 4.77 2.81 25.52
C HIS A 54 4.97 1.30 25.72
N GLU A 55 4.46 0.41 24.86
CA GLU A 55 4.51 -1.04 25.13
C GLU A 55 4.78 -1.99 23.92
N GLN A 56 4.93 -1.49 22.69
CA GLN A 56 5.34 -2.33 21.53
C GLN A 56 6.52 -1.75 20.73
N GLN A 57 7.45 -1.08 21.41
CA GLN A 57 8.58 -0.37 20.80
C GLN A 57 9.84 -1.25 20.73
N SER A 58 10.15 -1.79 19.55
CA SER A 58 11.53 -2.28 19.29
C SER A 58 11.95 -2.25 17.82
N HIS A 59 11.04 -2.09 16.84
CA HIS A 59 11.42 -2.08 15.41
C HIS A 59 10.81 -0.94 14.57
N VAL A 60 9.73 -0.31 15.04
CA VAL A 60 8.97 0.68 14.25
C VAL A 60 9.59 2.09 14.29
N GLU A 61 10.39 2.40 15.31
CA GLU A 61 11.04 3.72 15.49
C GLU A 61 12.14 4.03 14.45
N GLN A 62 12.43 3.11 13.52
CA GLN A 62 13.47 3.28 12.50
C GLN A 62 13.05 4.22 11.36
N PHE A 63 11.74 4.48 11.20
CA PHE A 63 11.23 5.30 10.10
C PHE A 63 10.77 6.68 10.61
N PRO A 64 11.09 7.78 9.90
CA PRO A 64 10.64 9.10 10.32
C PRO A 64 9.11 9.17 10.28
N PRO A 65 8.47 9.83 11.28
CA PRO A 65 7.03 10.01 11.29
C PRO A 65 6.58 10.80 10.05
N GLY A 66 5.47 10.35 9.47
CA GLY A 66 4.94 10.84 8.21
C GLY A 66 4.23 12.17 8.27
N ALA A 67 3.26 12.33 7.39
CA ALA A 67 2.28 13.42 7.42
C ALA A 67 0.90 12.85 7.74
N SER A 68 -0.08 13.70 8.06
CA SER A 68 -1.48 13.25 8.16
C SER A 68 -1.95 12.66 6.83
N ILE A 69 -2.82 11.65 6.87
CA ILE A 69 -3.39 11.01 5.67
C ILE A 69 -4.24 11.99 4.82
N GLU A 70 -4.79 13.03 5.45
CA GLU A 70 -5.54 14.10 4.81
C GLU A 70 -4.64 15.13 4.11
N ALA A 71 -3.39 15.28 4.57
CA ALA A 71 -2.45 16.27 4.05
C ALA A 71 -1.80 15.83 2.72
N ASN A 72 -1.04 16.72 2.10
CA ASN A 72 -0.13 16.36 1.01
C ASN A 72 0.98 15.43 1.53
N LEU A 73 1.53 14.55 0.68
CA LEU A 73 2.62 13.66 1.08
C LEU A 73 3.98 14.31 0.85
N PRO A 74 4.82 14.52 1.88
CA PRO A 74 6.17 15.03 1.68
C PRO A 74 7.04 14.00 0.96
N VAL A 75 7.59 14.37 -0.19
CA VAL A 75 8.44 13.52 -1.05
C VAL A 75 9.66 13.02 -0.27
N SER A 76 10.27 13.88 0.55
CA SER A 76 11.43 13.51 1.37
C SER A 76 11.12 12.42 2.40
N LYS A 77 9.93 12.44 3.00
CA LYS A 77 9.49 11.42 3.97
C LYS A 77 9.16 10.11 3.28
N LEU A 78 8.54 10.16 2.09
CA LEU A 78 8.30 8.97 1.28
C LEU A 78 9.62 8.31 0.82
N HIS A 79 10.60 9.11 0.38
CA HIS A 79 11.90 8.61 -0.07
C HIS A 79 12.72 7.99 1.08
N ALA A 80 12.42 8.31 2.33
CA ALA A 80 13.07 7.68 3.50
C ALA A 80 12.51 6.28 3.81
N LEU A 81 11.42 5.86 3.16
CA LEU A 81 10.81 4.55 3.37
C LEU A 81 11.34 3.51 2.36
N PRO A 82 11.39 2.22 2.73
CA PRO A 82 11.59 1.15 1.77
C PRO A 82 10.47 1.12 0.72
N ASP A 83 10.78 0.77 -0.53
CA ASP A 83 9.84 0.79 -1.68
C ASP A 83 8.49 0.13 -1.39
N GLY A 84 8.50 -1.03 -0.74
CA GLY A 84 7.30 -1.77 -0.40
C GLY A 84 6.39 -1.01 0.57
N LEU A 85 6.96 -0.25 1.50
CA LEU A 85 6.23 0.57 2.46
C LEU A 85 5.80 1.90 1.83
N ALA A 86 6.67 2.54 1.04
CA ALA A 86 6.32 3.75 0.29
C ALA A 86 5.10 3.52 -0.62
N GLY A 87 5.06 2.38 -1.33
CA GLY A 87 3.90 2.01 -2.16
C GLY A 87 2.61 1.81 -1.36
N ARG A 88 2.69 1.23 -0.15
CA ARG A 88 1.52 1.08 0.72
C ARG A 88 1.04 2.41 1.28
N VAL A 89 1.95 3.31 1.66
CA VAL A 89 1.61 4.67 2.09
C VAL A 89 0.89 5.42 0.97
N VAL A 90 1.43 5.41 -0.24
CA VAL A 90 0.79 6.04 -1.41
C VAL A 90 -0.58 5.43 -1.69
N LYS A 91 -0.69 4.10 -1.63
CA LYS A 91 -1.98 3.41 -1.80
C LYS A 91 -3.01 3.88 -0.76
N ALA A 92 -2.66 3.84 0.52
CA ALA A 92 -3.57 4.24 1.61
C ALA A 92 -3.97 5.72 1.52
N TRP A 93 -3.04 6.61 1.14
CA TRP A 93 -3.31 8.03 0.94
C TRP A 93 -4.31 8.30 -0.20
N LEU A 94 -4.23 7.52 -1.28
CA LEU A 94 -5.19 7.56 -2.39
C LEU A 94 -6.55 6.98 -1.99
N GLU A 95 -6.56 5.85 -1.28
CA GLU A 95 -7.80 5.20 -0.80
C GLU A 95 -8.56 6.09 0.19
N HIS A 96 -7.86 6.88 1.00
CA HIS A 96 -8.49 7.89 1.85
C HIS A 96 -9.25 8.98 1.06
N ARG A 97 -8.90 9.18 -0.22
CA ARG A 97 -9.57 10.10 -1.16
C ARG A 97 -10.59 9.40 -2.04
N ASP A 98 -11.06 8.22 -1.62
CA ASP A 98 -12.02 7.37 -2.34
C ASP A 98 -11.51 6.90 -3.73
N VAL A 99 -10.19 6.90 -3.93
CA VAL A 99 -9.55 6.34 -5.12
C VAL A 99 -9.21 4.88 -4.83
N HIS A 100 -9.58 3.97 -5.72
CA HIS A 100 -9.14 2.57 -5.66
C HIS A 100 -8.01 2.32 -6.67
N PRO A 101 -6.74 2.61 -6.33
CA PRO A 101 -5.65 2.56 -7.28
C PRO A 101 -5.27 1.12 -7.65
N LEU A 102 -4.98 0.90 -8.93
CA LEU A 102 -4.26 -0.28 -9.38
C LEU A 102 -2.76 -0.14 -9.08
N ARG A 103 -2.03 -1.26 -9.12
CA ARG A 103 -0.57 -1.26 -8.93
C ARG A 103 0.14 -0.26 -9.86
N VAL A 104 -0.30 -0.17 -11.12
CA VAL A 104 0.28 0.76 -12.10
C VAL A 104 0.10 2.23 -11.69
N HIS A 105 -1.02 2.57 -11.04
CA HIS A 105 -1.26 3.91 -10.51
C HIS A 105 -0.30 4.24 -9.37
N VAL A 106 -0.15 3.33 -8.42
CA VAL A 106 0.80 3.49 -7.30
C VAL A 106 2.23 3.65 -7.81
N GLN A 107 2.65 2.83 -8.77
CA GLN A 107 3.99 2.91 -9.36
C GLN A 107 4.20 4.23 -10.12
N ALA A 108 3.20 4.69 -10.87
CA ALA A 108 3.29 5.98 -11.57
C ALA A 108 3.44 7.15 -10.58
N VAL A 109 2.67 7.13 -9.48
CA VAL A 109 2.78 8.15 -8.42
C VAL A 109 4.14 8.09 -7.71
N LEU A 110 4.65 6.89 -7.40
CA LEU A 110 6.02 6.75 -6.87
C LEU A 110 7.07 7.28 -7.86
N GLY A 111 6.88 7.09 -9.16
CA GLY A 111 7.76 7.68 -10.18
C GLY A 111 7.84 9.21 -10.15
N LEU A 112 6.82 9.90 -9.59
CA LEU A 112 6.89 11.35 -9.37
C LEU A 112 7.89 11.72 -8.26
N VAL A 113 8.11 10.85 -7.27
CA VAL A 113 9.03 11.09 -6.15
C VAL A 113 10.44 11.31 -6.69
N ASP A 114 10.88 10.45 -7.61
CA ASP A 114 12.23 10.50 -8.22
C ASP A 114 12.29 11.40 -9.46
N GLY A 115 11.15 11.65 -10.09
CA GLY A 115 11.06 12.47 -11.30
C GLY A 115 11.29 13.98 -11.08
N PRO A 116 11.62 14.72 -12.15
CA PRO A 116 11.66 16.18 -12.10
C PRO A 116 10.27 16.73 -11.72
N GLY A 117 10.26 17.81 -10.93
CA GLY A 117 9.01 18.45 -10.50
C GLY A 117 8.16 18.92 -11.68
N GLY A 118 6.84 18.99 -11.49
CA GLY A 118 5.89 19.43 -12.53
C GLY A 118 5.23 18.31 -13.34
N ALA A 119 5.71 17.07 -13.25
CA ALA A 119 5.01 15.90 -13.81
C ALA A 119 3.70 15.62 -13.04
N ARG A 120 2.67 15.17 -13.78
CA ARG A 120 1.33 14.82 -13.28
C ARG A 120 0.99 13.39 -13.65
N VAL A 121 0.33 12.67 -12.74
CA VAL A 121 -0.22 11.34 -12.97
C VAL A 121 -1.74 11.44 -12.85
N ASP A 122 -2.43 11.14 -13.93
CA ASP A 122 -3.90 11.07 -13.92
C ASP A 122 -4.36 9.74 -13.30
N LEU A 123 -5.41 9.83 -12.50
CA LEU A 123 -5.96 8.75 -11.70
C LEU A 123 -7.49 8.73 -11.84
N PRO A 124 -8.15 7.59 -11.55
CA PRO A 124 -9.60 7.59 -11.43
C PRO A 124 -10.07 8.64 -10.42
N GLY A 125 -10.89 9.59 -10.85
CA GLY A 125 -11.45 10.66 -9.99
C GLY A 125 -10.57 11.91 -9.81
N GLY A 126 -9.33 11.95 -10.31
CA GLY A 126 -8.44 13.10 -10.10
C GLY A 126 -7.04 12.91 -10.66
N ALA A 127 -6.09 13.60 -10.07
CA ALA A 127 -4.69 13.48 -10.43
C ALA A 127 -3.77 13.77 -9.26
N VAL A 128 -2.54 13.30 -9.36
CA VAL A 128 -1.46 13.65 -8.43
C VAL A 128 -0.38 14.41 -9.16
N ARG A 129 0.14 15.46 -8.52
CA ARG A 129 1.27 16.24 -9.02
C ARG A 129 2.31 16.41 -7.92
N LYS A 130 3.58 16.47 -8.30
CA LYS A 130 4.67 16.89 -7.40
C LYS A 130 4.84 18.41 -7.43
N GLU A 131 4.63 19.06 -6.29
CA GLU A 131 4.72 20.51 -6.11
C GLU A 131 5.50 20.84 -4.83
N HIS A 132 6.49 21.73 -4.91
CA HIS A 132 7.25 22.21 -3.74
C HIS A 132 7.80 21.10 -2.81
N GLY A 133 8.10 19.91 -3.36
CA GLY A 133 8.59 18.77 -2.57
C GLY A 133 7.49 17.92 -1.92
N GLU A 134 6.23 18.11 -2.32
CA GLU A 134 5.08 17.33 -1.86
C GLU A 134 4.32 16.71 -3.04
N LEU A 135 3.64 15.59 -2.79
CA LEU A 135 2.62 15.05 -3.68
C LEU A 135 1.27 15.65 -3.29
N VAL A 136 0.64 16.32 -4.24
CA VAL A 136 -0.63 17.04 -4.08
C VAL A 136 -1.72 16.33 -4.88
N TRP A 137 -2.86 16.11 -4.24
CA TRP A 137 -4.06 15.60 -4.92
C TRP A 137 -4.86 16.73 -5.57
N LEU A 138 -5.25 16.52 -6.82
CA LEU A 138 -6.06 17.43 -7.61
C LEU A 138 -7.38 16.71 -7.92
N ALA A 139 -8.46 17.08 -7.23
CA ALA A 139 -9.77 16.52 -7.50
C ALA A 139 -10.26 16.91 -8.90
N SER A 140 -10.87 15.97 -9.63
CA SER A 140 -11.58 16.31 -10.87
C SER A 140 -12.85 17.07 -10.51
N SER A 141 -13.01 18.28 -11.08
CA SER A 141 -14.26 19.06 -10.96
C SER A 141 -15.41 18.41 -11.72
#